data_AF-L8GE38-F1
#
_entry.id   AF-L8GE38-F1
#
_cell.length_a   1.000
_cell.length_b   1.000
_cell.length_c   1.000
_cell.angle_alpha   90.00
_cell.angle_beta   90.00
_cell.angle_gamma   90.00
#
_symmetry.space_group_name_H-M   'P 1'
#
loop_
_entity.id
_entity.type
_entity.pdbx_description
1 polymer ?
#
loop_
_entity_poly.entity_id
_entity_poly.type
_entity_poly.pdbx_seq_one_letter_code
_entity_poly.pdbx_strand_id
1 'polypeptide(L)'
;MVMVDWRVVSFVLFSLCLYLLLSSSSCGSPPLHDDVREETWRYPERASESDVDTIYSQCGSLIPPKAGWWPQQRPEGRKRGQRLPLIPLGSREQLGCLAELYELKTGAELGVQQGLFSNETLSRWPSCEKYILVDVWKHQESYDDGANVEDSDQEARFEETKRNLERYAHITEFLRMYTTEAAKLVPDDSLDFIYVDARHDYCGVREDLRTWWPKLRMGGIFAGHDYLSGSEAHELGQSWRQCMDGSEGSGAVKGAVNEFAFANNLQVLYPSWYLQKL
;
A
#
# COMPACT_ATOMS: atom_id res chain seq x y z
N MET A 1 -1.38 9.88 -50.29
CA MET A 1 -0.89 11.25 -50.45
C MET A 1 -2.08 12.13 -50.81
N VAL A 2 -2.66 12.80 -49.82
CA VAL A 2 -3.67 13.85 -50.02
C VAL A 2 -3.22 15.00 -49.14
N MET A 3 -2.71 16.04 -49.78
CA MET A 3 -2.37 17.32 -49.16
C MET A 3 -3.66 18.13 -49.02
N VAL A 4 -3.83 18.84 -47.90
CA VAL A 4 -4.86 19.87 -47.76
C VAL A 4 -4.15 21.19 -47.50
N ASP A 5 -4.50 22.15 -48.36
CA ASP A 5 -3.93 23.47 -48.56
C ASP A 5 -4.49 24.51 -47.58
N TRP A 6 -3.71 25.55 -47.31
CA TRP A 6 -3.94 26.64 -46.37
C TRP A 6 -4.47 27.90 -47.07
N ARG A 7 -5.18 28.75 -46.29
CA ARG A 7 -5.63 30.15 -46.58
C ARG A 7 -6.93 30.20 -47.40
N VAL A 8 -7.95 31.02 -47.12
CA VAL A 8 -8.07 32.50 -46.98
C VAL A 8 -9.42 32.71 -46.22
N VAL A 9 -9.70 33.70 -45.35
CA VAL A 9 -9.90 35.15 -45.58
C VAL A 9 -10.02 35.89 -44.23
N SER A 10 -9.40 37.07 -44.17
CA SER A 10 -9.30 38.03 -43.06
C SER A 10 -10.39 39.14 -43.09
N PHE A 11 -10.31 40.06 -42.11
CA PHE A 11 -10.83 41.46 -42.06
C PHE A 11 -12.23 41.69 -41.40
N VAL A 12 -12.52 42.71 -40.57
CA VAL A 12 -11.74 43.72 -39.80
C VAL A 12 -12.68 44.64 -38.94
N LEU A 13 -12.10 45.28 -37.89
CA LEU A 13 -12.32 46.62 -37.26
C LEU A 13 -13.56 47.06 -36.41
N PHE A 14 -13.21 47.62 -35.22
CA PHE A 14 -13.61 48.92 -34.55
C PHE A 14 -15.07 49.09 -34.03
N SER A 15 -15.43 49.80 -32.94
CA SER A 15 -14.86 50.89 -32.11
C SER A 15 -15.77 51.11 -30.86
N LEU A 16 -15.25 51.31 -29.62
CA LEU A 16 -15.17 52.57 -28.81
C LEU A 16 -16.43 53.12 -28.06
N CYS A 17 -16.29 53.27 -26.73
CA CYS A 17 -16.67 54.40 -25.81
C CYS A 17 -16.67 53.85 -24.37
N LEU A 18 -15.87 54.22 -23.36
CA LEU A 18 -15.18 55.42 -22.84
C LEU A 18 -16.04 56.42 -22.03
N TYR A 19 -15.56 56.63 -20.79
CA TYR A 19 -15.75 57.71 -19.79
C TYR A 19 -16.88 57.62 -18.74
N LEU A 20 -16.48 57.54 -17.46
CA LEU A 20 -16.43 58.72 -16.57
C LEU A 20 -15.53 58.48 -15.34
N LEU A 21 -14.65 59.45 -15.09
CA LEU A 21 -13.80 59.65 -13.91
C LEU A 21 -14.57 60.47 -12.86
N LEU A 22 -14.21 60.35 -11.58
CA LEU A 22 -13.82 61.48 -10.71
C LEU A 22 -13.22 60.99 -9.36
N SER A 23 -12.16 61.69 -8.97
CA SER A 23 -11.34 61.64 -7.74
C SER A 23 -12.15 61.99 -6.46
N SER A 24 -11.73 61.78 -5.20
CA SER A 24 -10.44 61.97 -4.53
C SER A 24 -10.52 61.52 -3.04
N SER A 25 -9.35 61.29 -2.42
CA SER A 25 -9.03 61.48 -0.99
C SER A 25 -9.19 60.31 0.01
N SER A 26 -8.02 59.77 0.40
CA SER A 26 -7.58 59.33 1.75
C SER A 26 -8.62 58.84 2.76
N CYS A 27 -8.50 57.57 3.16
CA CYS A 27 -8.72 57.13 4.54
C CYS A 27 -7.99 55.80 4.81
N GLY A 28 -7.48 55.65 6.03
CA GLY A 28 -6.35 54.78 6.39
C GLY A 28 -6.56 53.27 6.27
N SER A 29 -5.41 52.59 6.18
CA SER A 29 -5.27 51.16 6.39
C SER A 29 -5.74 50.79 7.80
N PRO A 30 -6.66 49.82 7.99
CA PRO A 30 -6.91 49.22 9.29
C PRO A 30 -5.73 48.29 9.66
N PRO A 31 -5.42 48.13 10.95
CA PRO A 31 -4.30 47.33 11.42
C PRO A 31 -4.53 45.84 11.21
N LEU A 32 -3.40 45.12 11.11
CA LEU A 32 -3.24 43.67 11.15
C LEU A 32 -4.17 43.02 12.19
N HIS A 33 -4.94 42.05 11.72
CA HIS A 33 -5.31 40.88 12.53
C HIS A 33 -4.59 39.68 11.92
N ASP A 34 -3.37 39.46 12.39
CA ASP A 34 -2.72 38.15 12.39
C ASP A 34 -3.52 37.25 13.34
N ASP A 35 -4.36 36.37 12.81
CA ASP A 35 -4.70 35.12 13.51
C ASP A 35 -5.26 34.09 12.51
N VAL A 36 -4.46 33.74 11.50
CA VAL A 36 -4.51 32.38 10.97
C VAL A 36 -3.23 31.73 11.46
N ARG A 37 -3.32 31.02 12.58
CA ARG A 37 -2.31 30.03 12.94
C ARG A 37 -2.31 28.99 11.81
N GLU A 38 -1.41 29.19 10.85
CA GLU A 38 -0.89 28.09 10.07
C GLU A 38 -0.26 27.13 11.09
N GLU A 39 -1.03 26.14 11.52
CA GLU A 39 -0.50 24.90 12.07
C GLU A 39 0.27 24.22 10.93
N THR A 40 1.47 24.74 10.69
CA THR A 40 2.49 24.07 9.89
C THR A 40 2.79 22.77 10.59
N TRP A 41 2.19 21.70 10.07
CA TRP A 41 2.50 20.32 10.44
C TRP A 41 4.02 20.15 10.36
N ARG A 42 4.68 20.11 11.53
CA ARG A 42 6.11 19.85 11.65
C ARG A 42 6.29 18.34 11.58
N TYR A 43 7.16 17.89 10.67
CA TYR A 43 7.59 16.50 10.64
C TYR A 43 8.10 16.08 12.03
N PRO A 44 7.84 14.83 12.46
CA PRO A 44 8.54 14.29 13.61
C PRO A 44 10.05 14.39 13.38
N GLU A 45 10.79 14.61 14.47
CA GLU A 45 12.25 14.70 14.43
C GLU A 45 12.83 13.48 13.70
N ARG A 46 13.88 13.72 12.92
CA ARG A 46 14.63 12.69 12.20
C ARG A 46 14.96 11.54 13.17
N ALA A 47 14.64 10.29 12.78
CA ALA A 47 15.04 9.09 13.51
C ALA A 47 16.53 9.15 13.87
N SER A 48 16.90 8.64 15.06
CA SER A 48 18.26 8.76 15.56
C SER A 48 19.25 8.08 14.60
N GLU A 49 20.51 8.52 14.57
CA GLU A 49 21.52 7.89 13.69
C GLU A 49 21.67 6.38 13.98
N SER A 50 21.47 5.96 15.24
CA SER A 50 21.41 4.54 15.61
C SER A 50 20.22 3.77 15.02
N ASP A 51 19.04 4.39 14.89
CA ASP A 51 17.88 3.75 14.27
C ASP A 51 18.10 3.61 12.76
N VAL A 52 18.71 4.63 12.15
CA VAL A 52 19.08 4.61 10.73
C VAL A 52 20.10 3.52 10.46
N ASP A 53 21.17 3.40 11.26
CA ASP A 53 22.21 2.37 11.07
C ASP A 53 21.66 0.95 11.29
N THR A 54 20.72 0.78 12.22
CA THR A 54 20.02 -0.50 12.43
C THR A 54 19.21 -0.90 11.20
N ILE A 55 18.44 0.03 10.63
CA ILE A 55 17.67 -0.20 9.39
C ILE A 55 18.62 -0.46 8.23
N TYR A 56 19.72 0.29 8.08
CA TYR A 56 20.71 0.02 7.02
C TYR A 56 21.38 -1.35 7.17
N SER A 57 21.64 -1.83 8.39
CA SER A 57 22.18 -3.18 8.59
C SER A 57 21.18 -4.28 8.19
N GLN A 58 19.88 -4.04 8.41
CA GLN A 58 18.79 -4.97 8.10
C GLN A 58 18.32 -4.89 6.63
N CYS A 59 18.40 -3.70 6.03
CA CYS A 59 17.85 -3.35 4.72
C CYS A 59 18.95 -3.03 3.68
N GLY A 60 20.23 -3.18 4.02
CA GLY A 60 21.36 -2.69 3.22
C GLY A 60 21.51 -3.31 1.83
N SER A 61 20.83 -4.43 1.56
CA SER A 61 20.73 -4.98 0.20
C SER A 61 19.71 -4.27 -0.69
N LEU A 62 18.70 -3.60 -0.10
CA LEU A 62 17.71 -2.78 -0.81
C LEU A 62 18.09 -1.31 -0.91
N ILE A 63 18.77 -0.80 0.12
CA ILE A 63 19.23 0.58 0.18
C ILE A 63 20.71 0.57 -0.19
N PRO A 64 21.11 0.85 -1.46
CA PRO A 64 22.52 0.96 -1.78
C PRO A 64 23.16 1.99 -0.84
N PRO A 65 24.41 1.76 -0.36
CA PRO A 65 25.07 2.69 0.55
C PRO A 65 25.00 4.09 -0.04
N LYS A 66 24.60 5.09 0.77
CA LYS A 66 24.40 6.50 0.41
C LYS A 66 25.36 6.92 -0.69
N ALA A 67 24.93 6.76 -1.94
CA ALA A 67 25.81 7.05 -3.03
C ALA A 67 25.76 8.55 -3.24
N GLY A 68 26.89 9.20 -3.53
CA GLY A 68 26.99 10.67 -3.62
C GLY A 68 26.09 11.33 -4.69
N TRP A 69 25.32 10.54 -5.43
CA TRP A 69 24.31 10.94 -6.40
C TRP A 69 22.87 10.89 -5.88
N TRP A 70 22.64 10.43 -4.63
CA TRP A 70 21.34 10.61 -3.98
C TRP A 70 21.14 12.11 -3.71
N PRO A 71 19.99 12.71 -4.10
CA PRO A 71 19.73 14.12 -3.85
C PRO A 71 19.96 14.45 -2.36
N GLN A 72 20.84 15.40 -2.09
CA GLN A 72 21.11 15.88 -0.72
C GLN A 72 19.88 16.57 -0.11
N GLN A 73 18.94 16.97 -0.96
CA GLN A 73 17.61 17.45 -0.59
C GLN A 73 16.58 16.51 -1.21
N ARG A 74 15.78 15.83 -0.36
CA ARG A 74 14.58 15.12 -0.83
C ARG A 74 13.63 16.17 -1.40
N PRO A 75 12.94 15.91 -2.51
CA PRO A 75 11.89 16.82 -3.00
C PRO A 75 10.90 17.09 -1.87
N GLU A 76 10.59 18.35 -1.60
CA GLU A 76 9.56 18.70 -0.63
C GLU A 76 8.22 18.10 -1.08
N GLY A 77 7.71 17.14 -0.30
CA GLY A 77 6.39 16.54 -0.47
C GLY A 77 6.28 15.51 -1.61
N ARG A 78 5.87 14.28 -1.27
CA ARG A 78 5.42 13.26 -2.23
C ARG A 78 4.23 13.80 -3.03
N LYS A 79 4.37 13.90 -4.36
CA LYS A 79 3.22 14.21 -5.24
C LYS A 79 2.32 12.97 -5.36
N ARG A 80 1.02 13.14 -5.11
CA ARG A 80 0.01 12.07 -5.26
C ARG A 80 0.12 11.44 -6.66
N GLY A 81 0.19 10.12 -6.75
CA GLY A 81 0.30 9.38 -8.03
C GLY A 81 1.70 9.31 -8.64
N GLN A 82 2.76 9.72 -7.94
CA GLN A 82 4.12 9.51 -8.42
C GLN A 82 4.45 8.00 -8.43
N ARG A 83 4.74 7.47 -9.63
CA ARG A 83 5.29 6.11 -9.79
C ARG A 83 6.64 6.04 -9.08
N LEU A 84 6.78 5.06 -8.18
CA LEU A 84 8.03 4.81 -7.49
C LEU A 84 8.81 3.78 -8.31
N PRO A 85 10.14 3.73 -8.16
CA PRO A 85 10.92 2.63 -8.74
C PRO A 85 10.34 1.28 -8.31
N LEU A 86 10.44 0.27 -9.15
CA LEU A 86 10.11 -1.10 -8.76
C LEU A 86 11.43 -1.80 -8.47
N ILE A 87 11.65 -2.13 -7.19
CA ILE A 87 12.88 -2.76 -6.68
C ILE A 87 12.63 -4.25 -6.48
N PRO A 88 13.33 -5.15 -7.20
CA PRO A 88 13.25 -6.58 -6.91
C PRO A 88 13.65 -6.88 -5.47
N LEU A 89 12.80 -7.59 -4.74
CA LEU A 89 13.05 -8.02 -3.36
C LEU A 89 13.55 -9.46 -3.37
N GLY A 90 14.55 -9.77 -2.54
CA GLY A 90 15.05 -11.12 -2.33
C GLY A 90 14.14 -11.97 -1.43
N SER A 91 13.38 -11.34 -0.52
CA SER A 91 12.41 -12.01 0.34
C SER A 91 11.32 -11.05 0.83
N ARG A 92 10.25 -11.57 1.46
CA ARG A 92 9.12 -10.78 1.95
C ARG A 92 9.48 -9.91 3.15
N GLU A 93 10.47 -10.34 3.93
CA GLU A 93 10.99 -9.64 5.12
C GLU A 93 11.51 -8.24 4.78
N GLN A 94 11.83 -8.00 3.51
CA GLN A 94 12.27 -6.73 2.95
C GLN A 94 11.13 -5.74 2.67
N LEU A 95 9.86 -6.14 2.75
CA LEU A 95 8.71 -5.27 2.47
C LEU A 95 8.60 -4.12 3.48
N GLY A 96 8.93 -4.35 4.76
CA GLY A 96 8.99 -3.27 5.76
C GLY A 96 10.03 -2.19 5.41
N CYS A 97 11.22 -2.62 4.95
CA CYS A 97 12.25 -1.70 4.45
C CYS A 97 11.78 -0.92 3.22
N LEU A 98 11.08 -1.59 2.29
CA LEU A 98 10.53 -0.94 1.11
C LEU A 98 9.50 0.12 1.50
N ALA A 99 8.61 -0.20 2.44
CA ALA A 99 7.59 0.71 2.93
C ALA A 99 8.22 1.95 3.60
N GLU A 100 9.28 1.74 4.41
CA GLU A 100 10.05 2.84 5.01
C GLU A 100 10.76 3.69 3.94
N LEU A 101 11.44 3.06 2.98
CA LEU A 101 12.13 3.74 1.89
C LEU A 101 11.16 4.59 1.06
N TYR A 102 9.93 4.13 0.89
CA TYR A 102 8.88 4.79 0.11
C TYR A 102 8.04 5.77 0.92
N GLU A 103 8.42 6.00 2.18
CA GLU A 103 7.75 6.91 3.11
C GLU A 103 6.24 6.59 3.23
N LEU A 104 5.90 5.31 3.15
CA LEU A 104 4.54 4.83 3.38
C LEU A 104 4.21 4.98 4.86
N LYS A 105 2.93 5.21 5.20
CA LYS A 105 2.51 5.45 6.60
C LYS A 105 1.45 4.50 7.13
N THR A 106 0.66 3.91 6.24
CA THR A 106 -0.54 3.15 6.62
C THR A 106 -0.58 1.80 5.92
N GLY A 107 -0.77 0.74 6.68
CA GLY A 107 -0.71 -0.65 6.19
C GLY A 107 -1.92 -1.48 6.57
N ALA A 108 -2.16 -2.56 5.82
CA ALA A 108 -3.01 -3.67 6.25
C ALA A 108 -2.37 -5.02 5.88
N GLU A 109 -2.59 -6.02 6.73
CA GLU A 109 -2.18 -7.41 6.54
C GLU A 109 -3.41 -8.31 6.58
N LEU A 110 -3.60 -9.11 5.54
CA LEU A 110 -4.71 -10.05 5.39
C LEU A 110 -4.16 -11.46 5.58
N GLY A 111 -4.58 -12.15 6.63
CA GLY A 111 -3.95 -13.40 7.08
C GLY A 111 -2.71 -13.10 7.92
N VAL A 112 -2.90 -13.03 9.23
CA VAL A 112 -1.87 -12.61 10.20
C VAL A 112 -1.28 -13.79 10.96
N GLN A 113 -2.07 -14.87 11.11
CA GLN A 113 -1.68 -16.09 11.80
C GLN A 113 -1.20 -15.81 13.25
N GLN A 114 0.11 -15.90 13.52
CA GLN A 114 0.74 -15.65 14.83
C GLN A 114 1.41 -14.26 14.93
N GLY A 115 1.27 -13.41 13.90
CA GLY A 115 1.82 -12.05 13.87
C GLY A 115 3.34 -11.96 13.71
N LEU A 116 4.01 -13.07 13.37
CA LEU A 116 5.46 -13.09 13.20
C LEU A 116 5.89 -12.20 12.02
N PHE A 117 5.20 -12.32 10.89
CA PHE A 117 5.49 -11.48 9.72
C PHE A 117 5.14 -10.00 9.96
N SER A 118 4.03 -9.71 10.64
CA SER A 118 3.69 -8.34 11.03
C SER A 118 4.75 -7.73 11.94
N ASN A 119 5.26 -8.48 12.92
CA ASN A 119 6.33 -8.02 13.82
C ASN A 119 7.61 -7.70 13.04
N GLU A 120 8.02 -8.60 12.15
CA GLU A 120 9.16 -8.40 11.27
C GLU A 120 9.00 -7.16 10.39
N THR A 121 7.83 -6.97 9.78
CA THR A 121 7.51 -5.82 8.93
C THR A 121 7.58 -4.51 9.72
N LEU A 122 6.89 -4.44 10.86
CA LEU A 122 6.85 -3.23 11.71
C LEU A 122 8.19 -2.92 12.37
N SER A 123 9.05 -3.91 12.60
CA SER A 123 10.41 -3.69 13.09
C SER A 123 11.30 -2.95 12.09
N ARG A 124 11.00 -3.07 10.79
CA ARG A 124 11.73 -2.44 9.68
C ARG A 124 11.01 -1.23 9.08
N TRP A 125 9.82 -0.92 9.58
CA TRP A 125 8.99 0.20 9.15
C TRP A 125 8.65 1.12 10.32
N PRO A 126 9.67 1.77 10.93
CA PRO A 126 9.49 2.59 12.13
C PRO A 126 8.58 3.80 11.91
N SER A 127 8.42 4.24 10.65
CA SER A 127 7.60 5.40 10.33
C SER A 127 6.13 5.07 10.04
N CYS A 128 5.71 3.81 10.26
CA CYS A 128 4.32 3.37 10.20
C CYS A 128 3.48 4.02 11.30
N GLU A 129 2.34 4.59 10.92
CA GLU A 129 1.42 5.31 11.82
C GLU A 129 0.17 4.49 12.12
N LYS A 130 -0.21 3.57 11.22
CA LYS A 130 -1.36 2.68 11.42
C LYS A 130 -1.18 1.37 10.66
N TYR A 131 -1.44 0.24 11.30
CA TYR A 131 -1.36 -1.09 10.69
C TYR A 131 -2.58 -1.95 11.06
N ILE A 132 -3.40 -2.28 10.07
CA ILE A 132 -4.62 -3.07 10.27
C ILE A 132 -4.28 -4.56 10.12
N LEU A 133 -4.62 -5.35 11.13
CA LEU A 133 -4.36 -6.79 11.21
C LEU A 133 -5.68 -7.53 11.01
N VAL A 134 -5.85 -8.20 9.87
CA VAL A 134 -7.09 -8.89 9.51
C VAL A 134 -6.87 -10.39 9.46
N ASP A 135 -7.58 -11.11 10.30
CA ASP A 135 -7.58 -12.57 10.29
C ASP A 135 -8.88 -13.07 10.93
N VAL A 136 -9.32 -14.27 10.58
CA VAL A 136 -10.51 -14.88 11.20
C VAL A 136 -10.16 -15.45 12.57
N TRP A 137 -8.94 -15.97 12.76
CA TRP A 137 -8.52 -16.77 13.91
C TRP A 137 -9.61 -17.77 14.31
N LYS A 138 -10.06 -18.56 13.33
CA LYS A 138 -11.07 -19.60 13.47
C LYS A 138 -10.86 -20.67 12.40
N HIS A 139 -11.19 -21.92 12.73
CA HIS A 139 -11.24 -22.99 11.75
C HIS A 139 -12.23 -22.65 10.62
N GLN A 140 -11.82 -22.91 9.38
CA GLN A 140 -12.62 -22.70 8.18
C GLN A 140 -13.04 -24.02 7.56
N GLU A 141 -14.32 -24.15 7.26
CA GLU A 141 -14.82 -25.25 6.43
C GLU A 141 -14.28 -25.14 5.00
N SER A 142 -14.13 -26.28 4.32
CA SER A 142 -13.66 -26.33 2.93
C SER A 142 -12.34 -25.57 2.69
N TYR A 143 -11.41 -25.70 3.64
CA TYR A 143 -10.06 -25.17 3.53
C TYR A 143 -9.02 -26.19 4.00
N ASP A 144 -8.35 -26.82 3.05
CA ASP A 144 -7.26 -27.75 3.32
C ASP A 144 -5.92 -27.00 3.25
N ASP A 145 -5.50 -26.49 4.40
CA ASP A 145 -4.26 -25.75 4.58
C ASP A 145 -3.69 -26.04 5.98
N GLY A 146 -2.36 -26.18 6.09
CA GLY A 146 -1.70 -26.48 7.36
C GLY A 146 -1.89 -25.40 8.44
N ALA A 147 -2.23 -24.18 8.05
CA ALA A 147 -2.59 -23.11 8.97
C ALA A 147 -4.06 -23.20 9.43
N ASN A 148 -4.93 -23.98 8.81
CA ASN A 148 -6.34 -24.13 9.17
C ASN A 148 -6.55 -25.13 10.32
N VAL A 149 -6.02 -24.79 11.50
CA VAL A 149 -6.10 -25.61 12.71
C VAL A 149 -7.45 -25.46 13.44
N GLU A 150 -7.68 -26.29 14.45
CA GLU A 150 -8.88 -26.26 15.29
C GLU A 150 -9.04 -24.92 16.05
N ASP A 151 -10.27 -24.59 16.45
CA ASP A 151 -10.61 -23.31 17.08
C ASP A 151 -9.78 -23.00 18.35
N SER A 152 -9.42 -24.01 19.15
CA SER A 152 -8.58 -23.81 20.33
C SER A 152 -7.16 -23.36 19.98
N ASP A 153 -6.60 -23.91 18.90
CA ASP A 153 -5.26 -23.53 18.44
C ASP A 153 -5.30 -22.17 17.74
N GLN A 154 -6.39 -21.86 17.03
CA GLN A 154 -6.59 -20.53 16.46
C GLN A 154 -6.71 -19.45 17.55
N GLU A 155 -7.39 -19.75 18.65
CA GLU A 155 -7.45 -18.85 19.80
C GLU A 155 -6.06 -18.64 20.41
N ALA A 156 -5.28 -19.71 20.56
CA ALA A 156 -3.90 -19.60 21.05
C ALA A 156 -3.03 -18.71 20.14
N ARG A 157 -3.21 -18.81 18.81
CA ARG A 157 -2.52 -17.95 17.82
C ARG A 157 -2.96 -16.49 17.92
N PHE A 158 -4.23 -16.21 18.17
CA PHE A 158 -4.70 -14.84 18.39
C PHE A 158 -4.05 -14.22 19.64
N GLU A 159 -4.02 -14.96 20.75
CA GLU A 159 -3.36 -14.52 21.99
C GLU A 159 -1.84 -14.36 21.82
N GLU A 160 -1.21 -15.23 21.03
CA GLU A 160 0.21 -15.09 20.66
C GLU A 160 0.46 -13.87 19.78
N THR A 161 -0.39 -13.58 18.80
CA THR A 161 -0.28 -12.40 17.94
C THR A 161 -0.29 -11.12 18.77
N LYS A 162 -1.22 -11.00 19.73
CA LYS A 162 -1.27 -9.84 20.64
C LYS A 162 0.02 -9.67 21.44
N ARG A 163 0.61 -10.76 21.92
CA ARG A 163 1.90 -10.73 22.64
C ARG A 163 3.05 -10.34 21.73
N ASN A 164 3.12 -10.92 20.53
CA ASN A 164 4.17 -10.62 19.55
C ASN A 164 4.14 -9.15 19.08
N LEU A 165 2.95 -8.53 19.08
CA LEU A 165 2.74 -7.17 18.62
C LEU A 165 2.50 -6.16 19.74
N GLU A 166 2.74 -6.53 21.00
CA GLU A 166 2.50 -5.66 22.16
C GLU A 166 3.24 -4.32 22.03
N ARG A 167 4.48 -4.34 21.54
CA ARG A 167 5.29 -3.13 21.31
C ARG A 167 4.70 -2.17 20.26
N TYR A 168 3.81 -2.67 19.40
CA TYR A 168 3.16 -1.91 18.33
C TYR A 168 1.67 -1.66 18.62
N ALA A 169 1.17 -1.98 19.81
CA ALA A 169 -0.24 -1.86 20.17
C ALA A 169 -0.84 -0.45 20.00
N HIS A 170 0.01 0.59 19.97
CA HIS A 170 -0.40 1.98 19.76
C HIS A 170 -0.71 2.34 18.30
N ILE A 171 -0.27 1.51 17.34
CA ILE A 171 -0.51 1.69 15.89
C ILE A 171 -1.28 0.53 15.26
N THR A 172 -1.44 -0.60 15.95
CA THR A 172 -2.12 -1.78 15.41
C THR A 172 -3.61 -1.78 15.71
N GLU A 173 -4.42 -2.18 14.72
CA GLU A 173 -5.86 -2.37 14.84
C GLU A 173 -6.22 -3.79 14.41
N PHE A 174 -6.80 -4.58 15.32
CA PHE A 174 -7.16 -5.98 15.05
C PHE A 174 -8.61 -6.09 14.56
N LEU A 175 -8.79 -6.67 13.37
CA LEU A 175 -10.09 -7.00 12.80
C LEU A 175 -10.23 -8.52 12.70
N ARG A 176 -10.82 -9.12 13.75
CA ARG A 176 -11.07 -10.57 13.83
C ARG A 176 -12.30 -10.97 13.00
N MET A 177 -12.14 -11.06 11.68
CA MET A 177 -13.21 -11.34 10.73
C MET A 177 -12.65 -11.73 9.35
N TYR A 178 -13.53 -12.14 8.43
CA TYR A 178 -13.14 -12.35 7.03
C TYR A 178 -12.66 -11.04 6.39
N THR A 179 -11.68 -11.17 5.49
CA THR A 179 -11.09 -10.06 4.73
C THR A 179 -12.12 -9.24 3.95
N THR A 180 -13.16 -9.88 3.43
CA THR A 180 -14.29 -9.26 2.74
C THR A 180 -15.15 -8.38 3.64
N GLU A 181 -15.33 -8.77 4.90
CA GLU A 181 -16.06 -7.97 5.89
C GLU A 181 -15.19 -6.83 6.40
N ALA A 182 -13.91 -7.08 6.67
CA ALA A 182 -12.96 -6.06 7.09
C ALA A 182 -12.80 -4.96 6.02
N ALA A 183 -12.78 -5.31 4.73
CA ALA A 183 -12.70 -4.33 3.63
C ALA A 183 -13.83 -3.29 3.65
N LYS A 184 -15.01 -3.64 4.19
CA LYS A 184 -16.16 -2.70 4.30
C LYS A 184 -15.94 -1.63 5.36
N LEU A 185 -15.06 -1.89 6.33
CA LEU A 185 -14.72 -0.98 7.42
C LEU A 185 -13.57 -0.03 7.05
N VAL A 186 -12.80 -0.39 6.02
CA VAL A 186 -11.66 0.40 5.53
C VAL A 186 -12.13 1.35 4.42
N PRO A 187 -11.86 2.66 4.53
CA PRO A 187 -12.17 3.61 3.46
C PRO A 187 -11.35 3.35 2.18
N ASP A 188 -11.89 3.75 1.04
CA ASP A 188 -11.12 3.74 -0.21
C ASP A 188 -9.99 4.79 -0.15
N ASP A 189 -8.90 4.55 -0.88
CA ASP A 189 -7.71 5.39 -0.94
C ASP A 189 -7.07 5.74 0.43
N SER A 190 -7.34 4.97 1.49
CA SER A 190 -6.84 5.28 2.83
C SER A 190 -5.49 4.65 3.17
N LEU A 191 -5.11 3.55 2.52
CA LEU A 191 -3.91 2.77 2.86
C LEU A 191 -2.76 3.03 1.89
N ASP A 192 -1.53 3.01 2.37
CA ASP A 192 -0.31 3.05 1.55
C ASP A 192 0.21 1.67 1.15
N PHE A 193 -0.04 0.68 1.99
CA PHE A 193 0.49 -0.67 1.89
C PHE A 193 -0.59 -1.70 2.22
N ILE A 194 -0.68 -2.77 1.43
CA ILE A 194 -1.55 -3.92 1.71
C ILE A 194 -0.74 -5.19 1.44
N TYR A 195 -0.79 -6.15 2.35
CA TYR A 195 -0.16 -7.46 2.22
C TYR A 195 -1.21 -8.57 2.31
N VAL A 196 -1.18 -9.52 1.37
CA VAL A 196 -2.16 -10.61 1.26
C VAL A 196 -1.50 -11.97 1.45
N ASP A 197 -1.99 -12.69 2.46
CA ASP A 197 -1.51 -14.00 2.94
C ASP A 197 -2.65 -14.78 3.65
N ALA A 198 -3.90 -14.54 3.25
CA ALA A 198 -5.09 -15.10 3.89
C ALA A 198 -5.43 -16.50 3.37
N ARG A 199 -6.16 -16.59 2.26
CA ARG A 199 -6.43 -17.86 1.58
C ARG A 199 -5.53 -17.98 0.36
N HIS A 200 -5.01 -19.19 0.12
CA HIS A 200 -4.09 -19.44 -0.99
C HIS A 200 -4.76 -19.98 -2.26
N ASP A 201 -6.06 -20.26 -2.21
CA ASP A 201 -6.82 -20.62 -3.42
C ASP A 201 -7.11 -19.40 -4.30
N TYR A 202 -7.24 -19.66 -5.60
CA TYR A 202 -7.44 -18.60 -6.58
C TYR A 202 -8.66 -17.70 -6.29
N CYS A 203 -9.77 -18.27 -5.81
CA CYS A 203 -10.98 -17.48 -5.58
C CYS A 203 -10.81 -16.51 -4.42
N GLY A 204 -10.23 -16.98 -3.31
CA GLY A 204 -9.93 -16.15 -2.13
C GLY A 204 -8.99 -15.00 -2.48
N VAL A 205 -7.84 -15.29 -3.11
CA VAL A 205 -6.87 -14.25 -3.50
C VAL A 205 -7.49 -13.25 -4.48
N ARG A 206 -8.27 -13.73 -5.45
CA ARG A 206 -8.97 -12.85 -6.41
C ARG A 206 -9.97 -11.93 -5.72
N GLU A 207 -10.68 -12.43 -4.72
CA GLU A 207 -11.63 -11.64 -3.94
C GLU A 207 -10.91 -10.59 -3.09
N ASP A 208 -9.82 -10.95 -2.42
CA ASP A 208 -8.97 -10.02 -1.66
C ASP A 208 -8.41 -8.92 -2.56
N LEU A 209 -7.81 -9.28 -3.71
CA LEU A 209 -7.32 -8.32 -4.70
C LEU A 209 -8.41 -7.34 -5.13
N ARG A 210 -9.63 -7.81 -5.42
CA ARG A 210 -10.73 -6.96 -5.87
C ARG A 210 -11.27 -6.04 -4.77
N THR A 211 -11.41 -6.55 -3.55
CA THR A 211 -12.02 -5.82 -2.42
C THR A 211 -11.05 -4.85 -1.77
N TRP A 212 -9.76 -5.17 -1.74
CA TRP A 212 -8.73 -4.35 -1.09
C TRP A 212 -8.02 -3.38 -2.04
N TRP A 213 -8.02 -3.62 -3.36
CA TRP A 213 -7.38 -2.69 -4.31
C TRP A 213 -7.94 -1.25 -4.27
N PRO A 214 -9.26 -1.02 -4.09
CA PRO A 214 -9.80 0.33 -3.89
C PRO A 214 -9.29 1.01 -2.61
N LYS A 215 -8.91 0.24 -1.58
CA LYS A 215 -8.43 0.72 -0.28
C LYS A 215 -7.02 1.29 -0.35
N LEU A 216 -6.24 0.77 -1.30
CA LEU A 216 -4.89 1.23 -1.57
C LEU A 216 -4.92 2.57 -2.29
N ARG A 217 -4.15 3.56 -1.83
CA ARG A 217 -4.02 4.84 -2.51
C ARG A 217 -3.11 4.74 -3.73
N MET A 218 -3.25 5.72 -4.62
CA MET A 218 -2.35 5.92 -5.77
C MET A 218 -0.89 6.04 -5.33
N GLY A 219 0.00 5.26 -5.95
CA GLY A 219 1.41 5.13 -5.60
C GLY A 219 1.68 4.16 -4.44
N GLY A 220 0.65 3.58 -3.83
CA GLY A 220 0.78 2.57 -2.78
C GLY A 220 1.23 1.21 -3.30
N ILE A 221 1.63 0.33 -2.38
CA ILE A 221 2.13 -1.01 -2.66
C ILE A 221 1.12 -2.06 -2.23
N PHE A 222 0.84 -3.00 -3.14
CA PHE A 222 0.02 -4.17 -2.88
C PHE A 222 0.90 -5.40 -3.02
N ALA A 223 1.13 -6.14 -1.95
CA ALA A 223 2.05 -7.26 -1.89
C ALA A 223 1.37 -8.52 -1.36
N GLY A 224 2.08 -9.64 -1.41
CA GLY A 224 1.63 -10.86 -0.74
C GLY A 224 2.64 -12.00 -0.83
N HIS A 225 2.18 -13.18 -0.39
CA HIS A 225 3.01 -14.38 -0.29
C HIS A 225 2.66 -15.46 -1.32
N ASP A 226 3.36 -16.60 -1.23
CA ASP A 226 2.98 -17.87 -1.85
C ASP A 226 2.64 -17.80 -3.34
N TYR A 227 3.47 -17.10 -4.12
CA TYR A 227 3.28 -16.90 -5.57
C TYR A 227 3.48 -18.18 -6.40
N LEU A 228 2.61 -19.16 -6.17
CA LEU A 228 2.62 -20.48 -6.78
C LEU A 228 1.27 -20.74 -7.45
N SER A 229 1.31 -21.51 -8.54
CA SER A 229 0.12 -22.12 -9.12
C SER A 229 -0.34 -23.31 -8.28
N GLY A 230 -1.57 -23.77 -8.48
CA GLY A 230 -2.08 -24.94 -7.77
C GLY A 230 -1.36 -26.25 -8.10
N SER A 231 -0.60 -26.33 -9.21
CA SER A 231 0.31 -27.46 -9.47
C SER A 231 1.63 -27.33 -8.72
N GLU A 232 2.26 -26.15 -8.74
CA GLU A 232 3.52 -25.90 -8.01
C GLU A 232 3.31 -26.08 -6.50
N ALA A 233 2.17 -25.59 -5.97
CA ALA A 233 1.79 -25.78 -4.57
C ALA A 233 1.56 -27.27 -4.24
N HIS A 234 0.93 -28.03 -5.13
CA HIS A 234 0.70 -29.46 -4.93
C HIS A 234 1.99 -30.27 -4.86
N GLU A 235 3.00 -29.93 -5.67
CA GLU A 235 4.32 -30.55 -5.60
C GLU A 235 5.01 -30.31 -4.25
N LEU A 236 4.62 -29.25 -3.52
CA LEU A 236 5.07 -28.92 -2.17
C LEU A 236 4.13 -29.45 -1.07
N GLY A 237 3.15 -30.29 -1.42
CA GLY A 237 2.21 -30.89 -0.47
C GLY A 237 1.05 -30.00 -0.06
N GLN A 238 0.74 -28.94 -0.81
CA GLN A 238 -0.36 -28.03 -0.54
C GLN A 238 -1.59 -28.30 -1.41
N SER A 239 -2.78 -27.99 -0.89
CA SER A 239 -4.08 -28.29 -1.53
C SER A 239 -4.83 -27.04 -2.04
N TRP A 240 -4.10 -26.00 -2.46
CA TRP A 240 -4.63 -24.67 -2.84
C TRP A 240 -5.43 -24.61 -4.16
N ARG A 241 -6.08 -25.71 -4.55
CA ARG A 241 -6.85 -25.84 -5.79
C ARG A 241 -8.35 -25.65 -5.60
N GLN A 242 -8.87 -25.80 -4.39
CA GLN A 242 -10.32 -25.74 -4.15
C GLN A 242 -10.72 -24.37 -3.59
N CYS A 243 -11.69 -23.74 -4.23
CA CYS A 243 -12.31 -22.52 -3.73
C CYS A 243 -13.29 -22.83 -2.59
N MET A 244 -13.62 -21.83 -1.77
CA MET A 244 -14.53 -21.99 -0.63
C MET A 244 -15.92 -22.53 -0.99
N ASP A 245 -16.42 -22.23 -2.20
CA ASP A 245 -17.70 -22.74 -2.72
C ASP A 245 -17.61 -24.18 -3.30
N GLY A 246 -16.44 -24.81 -3.19
CA GLY A 246 -16.15 -26.14 -3.71
C GLY A 246 -15.73 -26.17 -5.19
N SER A 247 -15.72 -25.03 -5.88
CA SER A 247 -15.27 -24.95 -7.28
C SER A 247 -13.75 -25.12 -7.41
N GLU A 248 -13.28 -25.45 -8.63
CA GLU A 248 -11.86 -25.61 -8.92
C GLU A 248 -11.20 -24.26 -9.26
N GLY A 249 -10.23 -23.85 -8.44
CA GLY A 249 -9.39 -22.68 -8.57
C GLY A 249 -7.91 -23.03 -8.75
N SER A 250 -7.57 -23.89 -9.72
CA SER A 250 -6.20 -24.41 -9.94
C SER A 250 -5.13 -23.35 -10.22
N GLY A 251 -5.52 -22.09 -10.48
CA GLY A 251 -4.62 -20.95 -10.57
C GLY A 251 -3.90 -20.62 -9.26
N ALA A 252 -4.47 -20.97 -8.10
CA ALA A 252 -4.01 -20.54 -6.77
C ALA A 252 -3.64 -19.04 -6.74
N VAL A 253 -2.68 -18.65 -5.91
CA VAL A 253 -2.20 -17.27 -5.79
C VAL A 253 -1.64 -16.72 -7.11
N LYS A 254 -0.76 -17.47 -7.77
CA LYS A 254 -0.08 -17.02 -9.00
C LYS A 254 -1.07 -16.72 -10.13
N GLY A 255 -2.12 -17.53 -10.28
CA GLY A 255 -3.17 -17.33 -11.26
C GLY A 255 -3.96 -16.06 -10.98
N ALA A 256 -4.38 -15.85 -9.73
CA ALA A 256 -5.17 -14.69 -9.33
C ALA A 256 -4.40 -13.38 -9.51
N VAL A 257 -3.14 -13.34 -9.08
CA VAL A 257 -2.28 -12.15 -9.20
C VAL A 257 -1.95 -11.85 -10.66
N ASN A 258 -1.62 -12.86 -11.48
CA ASN A 258 -1.34 -12.66 -12.90
C ASN A 258 -2.57 -12.12 -13.66
N GLU A 259 -3.75 -12.69 -13.41
CA GLU A 259 -5.00 -12.20 -14.02
C GLU A 259 -5.25 -10.75 -13.63
N PHE A 260 -5.13 -10.44 -12.32
CA PHE A 260 -5.35 -9.10 -11.81
C PHE A 260 -4.35 -8.10 -12.40
N ALA A 261 -3.06 -8.44 -12.42
CA ALA A 261 -2.03 -7.59 -12.97
C ALA A 261 -2.22 -7.35 -14.48
N PHE A 262 -2.56 -8.40 -15.24
CA PHE A 262 -2.86 -8.29 -16.66
C PHE A 262 -4.07 -7.38 -16.92
N ALA A 263 -5.17 -7.57 -16.19
CA ALA A 263 -6.39 -6.79 -16.34
C ALA A 263 -6.20 -5.30 -16.01
N ASN A 264 -5.24 -4.97 -15.14
CA ASN A 264 -4.95 -3.61 -14.69
C ASN A 264 -3.67 -3.01 -15.30
N ASN A 265 -3.03 -3.68 -16.26
CA ASN A 265 -1.77 -3.26 -16.89
C ASN A 265 -0.65 -2.98 -15.86
N LEU A 266 -0.49 -3.87 -14.89
CA LEU A 266 0.48 -3.77 -13.80
C LEU A 266 1.67 -4.69 -14.02
N GLN A 267 2.80 -4.32 -13.42
CA GLN A 267 4.00 -5.14 -13.38
C GLN A 267 4.04 -5.91 -12.06
N VAL A 268 4.20 -7.24 -12.14
CA VAL A 268 4.46 -8.12 -10.99
C VAL A 268 5.96 -8.25 -10.78
N LEU A 269 6.44 -8.08 -9.56
CA LEU A 269 7.80 -8.47 -9.14
C LEU A 269 7.77 -9.78 -8.34
N TYR A 270 8.89 -10.52 -8.26
CA TYR A 270 9.01 -11.87 -7.65
C TYR A 270 10.48 -12.07 -7.19
N PRO A 271 10.84 -12.86 -6.15
CA PRO A 271 10.12 -13.96 -5.45
C PRO A 271 8.95 -13.62 -4.50
N SER A 272 8.98 -12.50 -3.80
CA SER A 272 7.81 -12.02 -3.04
C SER A 272 7.07 -11.03 -3.91
N TRP A 273 5.79 -11.33 -4.19
CA TRP A 273 5.08 -10.57 -5.20
C TRP A 273 4.59 -9.25 -4.67
N TYR A 274 4.73 -8.21 -5.50
CA TYR A 274 4.05 -6.95 -5.25
C TYR A 274 3.80 -6.17 -6.53
N LEU A 275 2.82 -5.28 -6.42
CA LEU A 275 2.29 -4.39 -7.43
C LEU A 275 2.36 -2.96 -6.87
N GLN A 276 2.53 -1.99 -7.76
CA GLN A 276 2.30 -0.59 -7.42
C GLN A 276 1.03 -0.10 -8.10
N LYS A 277 0.14 0.54 -7.34
CA LYS A 277 -1.04 1.20 -7.91
C LYS A 277 -0.62 2.49 -8.62
N LEU A 278 -0.89 2.56 -9.93
CA LEU A 278 -0.48 3.65 -10.82
C LEU A 278 -1.64 4.55 -11.21
#